data_AF-A0AAU3LJ91-F1
#
_entry.id   AF-A0AAU3LJ91-F1
#
_cell.length_a   1.000
_cell.length_b   1.000
_cell.length_c   1.000
_cell.angle_alpha   90.00
_cell.angle_beta   90.00
_cell.angle_gamma   90.00
#
_symmetry.space_group_name_H-M   'P 1'
#
loop_
_entity.id
_entity.type
_entity.pdbx_description
1 polymer ?
#
loop_
_entity_poly.entity_id
_entity_poly.type
_entity_poly.pdbx_seq_one_letter_code
_entity_poly.pdbx_strand_id
1 'polypeptide(L)'
;MSGAEILDACIAEYSRWGQWGPGDRLGAMNLVGSEQVRAAAALVQDGTVISLTLAYDQAGSRPGGIRSNPQLVTTATGTDHVPGAQDQLLGSIGPVRRTWAPA
;
A
#
# COMPACT_ATOMS: atom_id res chain seq x y z
N MET A 1 -21.90 25.40 24.14
CA MET A 1 -21.60 23.96 24.09
C MET A 1 -20.11 23.77 24.33
N SER A 2 -19.72 22.83 25.18
CA SER A 2 -18.33 22.44 25.41
C SER A 2 -17.75 21.71 24.19
N GLY A 3 -16.42 21.59 24.10
CA GLY A 3 -15.78 20.83 23.03
C GLY A 3 -16.17 19.35 22.99
N ALA A 4 -16.49 18.76 24.14
CA ALA A 4 -16.98 17.38 24.24
C ALA A 4 -18.38 17.25 23.63
N GLU A 5 -19.28 18.19 23.93
CA GLU A 5 -20.65 18.18 23.37
C GLU A 5 -20.65 18.33 21.84
N ILE A 6 -19.71 19.09 21.29
CA ILE A 6 -19.53 19.22 19.83
C ILE A 6 -19.05 17.89 19.22
N LEU A 7 -18.07 17.24 19.87
CA LEU A 7 -17.55 15.96 19.42
C LEU A 7 -18.64 14.88 19.42
N ASP A 8 -19.42 14.78 20.50
CA ASP A 8 -20.50 13.81 20.63
C ASP A 8 -21.59 14.03 19.56
N ALA A 9 -21.95 15.29 19.29
CA ALA A 9 -22.88 15.64 18.22
C ALA A 9 -22.35 15.21 16.85
N CYS A 10 -21.09 15.50 16.53
CA CYS A 10 -20.47 15.07 15.28
C CYS A 10 -20.40 13.55 15.14
N ILE A 11 -20.08 12.81 16.19
CA ILE A 11 -20.04 11.34 16.15
C ILE A 11 -21.44 10.79 15.89
N ALA A 12 -22.45 11.33 16.58
CA ALA A 12 -23.84 10.90 16.39
C ALA A 12 -24.33 11.18 14.95
N GLU A 13 -23.95 12.32 14.36
CA GLU A 13 -24.39 12.71 13.02
C GLU A 13 -23.64 11.98 11.89
N TYR A 14 -22.32 11.80 12.01
CA TYR A 14 -21.47 11.37 10.89
C TYR A 14 -20.93 9.94 11.02
N SER A 15 -21.14 9.26 12.15
CA SER A 15 -20.71 7.87 12.28
C SER A 15 -21.59 6.94 11.44
N ARG A 16 -20.98 5.87 10.93
CA ARG A 16 -21.66 4.79 10.20
C ARG A 16 -21.80 3.52 11.03
N TRP A 17 -21.68 3.63 12.35
CA TRP A 17 -21.71 2.48 13.24
C TRP A 17 -23.09 1.80 13.20
N GLY A 18 -23.09 0.47 13.08
CA GLY A 18 -24.33 -0.31 12.97
C GLY A 18 -25.04 -0.24 11.62
N GLN A 19 -24.59 0.59 10.67
CA GLN A 19 -25.21 0.73 9.34
C GLN A 19 -25.35 -0.61 8.60
N TRP A 20 -24.35 -1.49 8.73
CA TRP A 20 -24.30 -2.80 8.08
C TRP A 20 -24.61 -3.96 9.05
N GLY A 21 -25.15 -3.65 10.21
CA GLY A 21 -25.51 -4.63 11.24
C GLY A 21 -24.48 -4.77 12.37
N PRO A 22 -24.89 -5.33 13.51
CA PRO A 22 -24.09 -5.36 14.74
C PRO A 22 -22.85 -6.27 14.66
N GLY A 23 -22.79 -7.18 13.69
CA GLY A 23 -21.67 -8.09 13.47
C GLY A 23 -20.70 -7.66 12.36
N ASP A 24 -20.91 -6.49 11.75
CA ASP A 24 -20.11 -6.02 10.63
C ASP A 24 -18.65 -5.76 11.05
N ARG A 25 -17.73 -6.17 10.18
CA ARG A 25 -16.28 -5.95 10.32
C ARG A 25 -15.65 -5.33 9.07
N LEU A 26 -16.44 -5.07 8.03
CA LEU A 26 -15.97 -4.56 6.74
C LEU A 26 -16.15 -3.04 6.62
N GLY A 27 -17.16 -2.48 7.29
CA GLY A 27 -17.42 -1.04 7.29
C GLY A 27 -17.69 -0.51 5.88
N ALA A 28 -17.01 0.59 5.52
CA ALA A 28 -17.17 1.24 4.21
C ALA A 28 -16.90 0.32 3.02
N MET A 29 -16.16 -0.78 3.20
CA MET A 29 -15.90 -1.75 2.13
C MET A 29 -17.18 -2.46 1.66
N ASN A 30 -18.24 -2.48 2.47
CA ASN A 30 -19.56 -2.96 2.07
C ASN A 30 -20.16 -2.17 0.88
N LEU A 31 -19.64 -0.97 0.57
CA LEU A 31 -20.04 -0.18 -0.60
C LEU A 31 -19.37 -0.66 -1.90
N VAL A 32 -18.39 -1.56 -1.82
CA VAL A 32 -17.61 -2.04 -2.96
C VAL A 32 -17.97 -3.50 -3.23
N GLY A 33 -18.94 -3.71 -4.11
CA GLY A 33 -19.39 -5.03 -4.57
C GLY A 33 -19.02 -5.33 -6.02
N SER A 34 -19.55 -6.43 -6.55
CA SER A 34 -19.32 -6.88 -7.92
C SER A 34 -19.68 -5.83 -8.98
N GLU A 35 -20.74 -5.05 -8.74
CA GLU A 35 -21.17 -3.99 -9.65
C GLU A 35 -20.15 -2.84 -9.71
N GLN A 36 -19.61 -2.40 -8.57
CA GLN A 36 -18.55 -1.39 -8.54
C GLN A 36 -17.28 -1.88 -9.24
N VAL A 37 -16.92 -3.16 -9.03
CA VAL A 37 -15.77 -3.77 -9.72
C VAL A 37 -15.97 -3.81 -11.23
N ARG A 38 -17.16 -4.22 -11.70
CA ARG A 38 -17.48 -4.23 -13.15
C ARG A 38 -17.43 -2.81 -13.73
N ALA A 39 -18.02 -1.83 -13.04
CA ALA A 39 -18.00 -0.44 -13.47
C ALA A 39 -16.57 0.11 -13.57
N ALA A 40 -15.73 -0.17 -12.57
CA ALA A 40 -14.32 0.24 -12.57
C ALA A 40 -13.52 -0.41 -13.71
N ALA A 41 -13.72 -1.71 -13.95
CA ALA A 41 -13.05 -2.41 -15.05
C ALA A 41 -13.42 -1.82 -16.43
N ALA A 42 -14.67 -1.38 -16.60
CA ALA A 42 -15.12 -0.75 -17.84
C ALA A 42 -14.49 0.64 -18.09
N LEU A 43 -13.81 1.25 -17.12
CA LEU A 43 -13.10 2.53 -17.30
C LEU A 43 -11.74 2.37 -18.00
N VAL A 44 -11.19 1.15 -18.09
CA VAL A 44 -9.90 0.91 -18.74
C VAL A 44 -10.06 1.07 -20.26
N GLN A 45 -9.29 1.99 -20.85
CA GLN A 45 -9.28 2.24 -22.30
C GLN A 45 -7.92 1.88 -22.92
N ASP A 46 -6.84 2.49 -22.41
CA ASP A 46 -5.50 2.37 -23.01
C ASP A 46 -4.64 1.25 -22.39
N GLY A 47 -5.13 0.58 -21.34
CA GLY A 47 -4.39 -0.48 -20.64
C GLY A 47 -3.09 -0.03 -19.94
N THR A 48 -2.86 1.27 -19.82
CA THR A 48 -1.66 1.83 -19.18
C THR A 48 -1.73 1.64 -17.67
N VAL A 49 -0.66 1.09 -17.08
CA VAL A 49 -0.55 0.86 -15.63
C VAL A 49 0.34 1.94 -15.01
N ILE A 50 -0.20 2.66 -14.04
CA ILE A 50 0.54 3.67 -13.26
C ILE A 50 0.68 3.15 -11.82
N SER A 51 1.92 3.01 -11.34
CA SER A 51 2.14 2.66 -9.94
C SER A 51 1.84 3.84 -9.03
N LEU A 52 0.99 3.62 -8.02
CA LEU A 52 0.68 4.59 -6.96
C LEU A 52 1.52 4.36 -5.69
N THR A 53 2.54 3.50 -5.77
CA THR A 53 3.47 3.24 -4.65
C THR A 53 4.58 4.28 -4.61
N LEU A 54 5.01 4.65 -3.41
CA LEU A 54 6.29 5.36 -3.25
C LEU A 54 7.47 4.40 -3.44
N ALA A 55 8.63 4.96 -3.81
CA ALA A 55 9.87 4.20 -3.89
C ALA A 55 10.25 3.63 -2.51
N TYR A 56 10.63 2.35 -2.47
CA TYR A 56 11.11 1.69 -1.26
C TYR A 56 12.61 1.89 -1.07
N ASP A 57 12.98 3.14 -0.78
CA ASP A 57 14.34 3.58 -0.52
C ASP A 57 14.40 4.60 0.65
N GLN A 58 15.60 5.10 0.94
CA GLN A 58 15.78 6.06 2.04
C GLN A 58 15.47 7.52 1.65
N ALA A 59 15.14 7.80 0.39
CA ALA A 59 14.75 9.13 -0.08
C ALA A 59 13.25 9.44 0.13
N GLY A 60 12.51 8.53 0.78
CA GLY A 60 11.10 8.72 1.13
C GLY A 60 10.81 9.94 2.03
N SER A 61 9.53 10.26 2.21
CA SER A 61 9.05 11.51 2.86
C SER A 61 9.48 11.68 4.31
N ARG A 62 9.86 10.60 5.00
CA ARG A 62 10.37 10.68 6.36
C ARG A 62 11.86 11.02 6.32
N PRO A 63 12.29 12.07 7.03
CA PRO A 63 13.71 12.32 7.25
C PRO A 63 14.35 11.08 7.90
N GLY A 64 15.51 10.67 7.37
CA GLY A 64 16.24 9.49 7.86
C GLY A 64 16.66 9.57 9.33
N GLY A 65 17.13 8.46 9.89
CA GLY A 65 17.60 8.37 11.28
C GLY A 65 17.47 6.96 11.84
N ILE A 66 17.14 6.82 13.13
CA ILE A 66 16.96 5.52 13.82
C ILE A 66 15.78 4.67 13.33
N ARG A 67 15.03 5.17 12.33
CA ARG A 67 13.93 4.46 11.67
C ARG A 67 14.16 4.60 10.17
N SER A 68 14.39 3.47 9.51
CA SER A 68 14.49 3.43 8.06
C SER A 68 13.14 3.69 7.41
N ASN A 69 13.14 4.39 6.28
CA ASN A 69 11.99 4.37 5.37
C ASN A 69 11.73 2.94 4.88
N PRO A 70 10.50 2.60 4.45
CA PRO A 70 10.15 1.26 3.99
C PRO A 70 11.20 0.70 3.03
N GLN A 71 11.76 -0.45 3.38
CA GLN A 71 12.78 -1.12 2.59
C GLN A 71 12.17 -2.30 1.88
N LEU A 72 12.43 -2.39 0.58
CA LEU A 72 12.21 -3.62 -0.16
C LEU A 72 13.31 -4.60 0.24
N VAL A 73 12.98 -5.51 1.15
CA VAL A 73 13.80 -6.66 1.52
C VAL A 73 13.18 -7.88 0.86
N THR A 74 13.76 -8.32 -0.24
CA THR A 74 13.41 -9.60 -0.84
C THR A 74 14.26 -10.67 -0.17
N THR A 75 13.63 -11.67 0.43
CA THR A 75 14.32 -12.94 0.67
C THR A 75 14.63 -13.50 -0.70
N ALA A 76 15.90 -13.74 -1.02
CA ALA A 76 16.30 -14.35 -2.29
C ALA A 76 15.37 -15.54 -2.56
N THR A 77 14.55 -15.43 -3.60
CA THR A 77 13.73 -16.56 -4.01
C THR A 77 14.67 -17.51 -4.75
N GLY A 78 14.61 -18.82 -4.49
CA GLY A 78 15.55 -19.80 -5.09
C GLY A 78 15.66 -19.74 -6.63
N THR A 79 14.73 -19.05 -7.28
CA THR A 79 14.75 -18.62 -8.69
C THR A 79 16.00 -17.84 -9.09
N ASP A 80 16.62 -17.07 -8.19
CA ASP A 80 17.82 -16.27 -8.48
C ASP A 80 19.09 -17.14 -8.57
N HIS A 81 19.05 -18.38 -8.06
CA HIS A 81 20.15 -19.35 -8.16
C HIS A 81 20.32 -19.90 -9.58
N VAL A 82 19.22 -20.19 -10.28
CA VAL A 82 19.24 -20.76 -11.64
C VAL A 82 19.96 -19.87 -12.66
N PRO A 83 19.76 -18.53 -12.68
CA PRO A 83 20.53 -17.63 -13.53
C PRO A 83 21.88 -17.20 -12.92
N GLY A 84 22.26 -17.69 -11.73
CA GLY A 84 23.51 -17.31 -11.06
C GLY A 84 23.53 -15.87 -10.52
N ALA A 85 22.37 -15.24 -10.36
CA ALA A 85 22.22 -13.85 -9.89
C ALA A 85 22.26 -13.75 -8.35
N GLN A 86 23.18 -14.48 -7.74
CA GLN A 86 23.38 -14.50 -6.30
C GLN A 86 24.43 -13.45 -5.93
N ASP A 87 24.01 -12.19 -5.77
CA ASP A 87 24.92 -11.19 -5.22
C ASP A 87 25.31 -11.57 -3.79
N GLN A 88 26.60 -11.44 -3.49
CA GLN A 88 27.24 -11.98 -2.29
C GLN A 88 26.59 -11.47 -1.01
N LEU A 89 26.23 -12.42 -0.13
CA LEU A 89 25.49 -12.25 1.11
C LEU A 89 26.24 -11.52 2.24
N LEU A 90 27.35 -10.83 1.96
CA LEU A 90 28.04 -10.04 2.97
C LEU A 90 28.82 -8.89 2.35
N GLY A 91 28.18 -7.72 2.27
CA GLY A 91 28.85 -6.45 1.99
C GLY A 91 28.98 -6.09 0.51
N SER A 92 27.87 -5.73 -0.13
CA SER A 92 27.88 -5.06 -1.43
C SER A 92 28.31 -3.59 -1.29
N ILE A 93 29.61 -3.35 -1.11
CA ILE A 93 30.25 -2.04 -1.32
C ILE A 93 30.44 -1.79 -2.82
N GLY A 94 29.33 -1.68 -3.55
CA GLY A 94 29.33 -1.49 -5.01
C GLY A 94 27.91 -1.42 -5.57
N PRO A 95 27.71 -0.86 -6.77
CA PRO A 95 26.37 -0.54 -7.24
C PRO A 95 25.61 -1.83 -7.54
N VAL A 96 24.62 -2.13 -6.70
CA VAL A 96 23.63 -3.16 -6.96
C VAL A 96 22.74 -2.65 -8.10
N ARG A 97 22.86 -3.24 -9.29
CA ARG A 97 21.91 -2.97 -10.38
C ARG A 97 20.56 -3.56 -9.97
N ARG A 98 19.72 -2.74 -9.32
CA ARG A 98 18.29 -3.03 -9.18
C ARG A 98 17.64 -2.87 -10.56
N THR A 99 17.59 -3.95 -11.34
CA THR A 99 16.78 -3.99 -12.56
C THR A 99 15.31 -4.18 -12.17
N TRP A 100 14.67 -3.09 -11.75
CA TRP A 100 13.25 -2.91 -12.03
C TRP A 100 13.17 -1.93 -13.19
N ALA A 101 13.16 -2.47 -14.41
CA ALA A 101 12.72 -1.74 -15.58
C ALA A 101 11.22 -2.05 -15.76
N PRO A 102 10.32 -1.05 -15.80
CA PRO A 102 8.95 -1.31 -16.20
C PRO A 102 8.96 -1.76 -17.67
N ALA A 103 8.23 -2.83 -17.96
CA ALA A 103 7.69 -3.06 -19.29
C ALA A 103 6.54 -2.08 -19.53
#